data_AF-A0A4Q4ZRE4-F1
#
_entry.id   AF-A0A4Q4ZRE4-F1
#
_cell.length_a   1.000
_cell.length_b   1.000
_cell.length_c   1.000
_cell.angle_alpha   90.00
_cell.angle_beta   90.00
_cell.angle_gamma   90.00
#
_symmetry.space_group_name_H-M   'P 1'
#
loop_
_entity.id
_entity.type
_entity.pdbx_description
1 polymer ?
#
loop_
_entity_poly.entity_id
_entity_poly.type
_entity_poly.pdbx_seq_one_letter_code
_entity_poly.pdbx_strand_id
1 'polypeptide(L)'
;MSDDEADPELLALLRQHLEGKPNLSKEPETGVLEGVEYVYDNSIDVAVDMRATKNAAATIYEQMQQKGFSTANWADHEMHPKAKDESTVAFIFTMDLLNFSFWSLLPEDERYAVLYRDKRWTGYGSLVASLQRALEEDIPITDPHYWQNEEECTLDSLKYVFRSCTDEEIPLLEARLACLREAGQVLYEKYDCSFTNCIEAADGSAAELVNLLAQDFACFRDEFPFPGRRKPVRFLKRAQILVADLWACFGGQSYGEFYDIDKVTMFADYRIPQILASLGCLGYSPPLQAMIERKEVIESGSGYEIQIRAGTIWCVELIRREIKRQHPEANVNAVLIDFFLYDTMKQLEAQGKETIPHHRTRSIWY
;
A
#
# COMPACT_ATOMS: atom_id res chain seq x y z
N MET A 1 62.70 -20.16 -2.44
CA MET A 1 61.23 -20.11 -2.43
C MET A 1 60.82 -20.50 -3.83
N SER A 2 60.07 -21.59 -3.99
CA SER A 2 59.77 -22.18 -5.30
C SER A 2 58.68 -21.40 -6.01
N ASP A 3 58.97 -20.94 -7.24
CA ASP A 3 58.08 -20.20 -8.15
C ASP A 3 56.94 -21.05 -8.77
N ASP A 4 56.58 -22.19 -8.18
CA ASP A 4 55.62 -23.15 -8.76
C ASP A 4 54.27 -23.24 -8.01
N GLU A 5 54.00 -22.34 -7.04
CA GLU A 5 52.69 -22.30 -6.39
C GLU A 5 51.71 -21.42 -7.19
N ALA A 6 50.63 -22.04 -7.67
CA ALA A 6 49.56 -21.35 -8.35
C ALA A 6 48.94 -20.29 -7.43
N ASP A 7 48.90 -19.04 -7.92
CA ASP A 7 48.35 -17.89 -7.19
C ASP A 7 46.88 -18.15 -6.78
N PRO A 8 46.59 -18.23 -5.47
CA PRO A 8 45.24 -18.49 -4.98
C PRO A 8 44.22 -17.42 -5.38
N GLU A 9 44.66 -16.17 -5.54
CA GLU A 9 43.79 -15.06 -5.97
C GLU A 9 43.45 -15.19 -7.45
N LEU A 10 44.43 -15.56 -8.28
CA LEU A 10 44.21 -15.81 -9.71
C LEU A 10 43.29 -17.01 -9.94
N LEU A 11 43.43 -18.07 -9.14
CA LEU A 11 42.53 -19.24 -9.15
C LEU A 11 41.10 -18.87 -8.73
N ALA A 12 40.95 -18.00 -7.72
CA ALA A 12 39.63 -17.51 -7.30
C ALA A 12 38.97 -16.65 -8.39
N LEU A 13 39.75 -15.79 -9.05
CA LEU A 13 39.27 -14.92 -10.12
C LEU A 13 38.88 -15.73 -11.37
N LEU A 14 39.65 -16.77 -11.70
CA LEU A 14 39.36 -17.70 -12.80
C LEU A 14 38.13 -18.57 -12.50
N ARG A 15 37.93 -19.05 -11.27
CA ARG A 15 36.67 -19.71 -10.86
C ARG A 15 35.47 -18.79 -11.03
N GLN A 16 35.58 -17.54 -10.60
CA GLN A 16 34.50 -16.56 -10.73
C GLN A 16 34.16 -16.22 -12.20
N HIS A 17 35.14 -16.33 -13.10
CA HIS A 17 34.98 -16.07 -14.53
C HIS A 17 34.49 -17.30 -15.31
N LEU A 18 34.92 -18.51 -14.94
CA LEU A 18 34.63 -19.76 -15.64
C LEU A 18 33.36 -20.48 -15.14
N GLU A 19 33.07 -20.40 -13.84
CA GLU A 19 31.91 -21.09 -13.22
C GLU A 19 30.61 -20.28 -13.34
N GLY A 20 30.69 -19.06 -13.89
CA GLY A 20 29.60 -18.09 -13.81
C GLY A 20 29.35 -17.69 -12.35
N LYS A 21 28.65 -16.57 -12.12
CA LYS A 21 28.06 -16.40 -10.78
C LYS A 21 27.13 -17.59 -10.59
N PRO A 22 27.23 -18.38 -9.50
CA PRO A 22 26.15 -19.29 -9.16
C PRO A 22 24.88 -18.46 -9.22
N ASN A 23 23.89 -18.96 -9.97
CA ASN A 23 22.57 -18.38 -10.01
C ASN A 23 21.95 -18.66 -8.63
N LEU A 24 22.46 -17.99 -7.60
CA LEU A 24 21.74 -17.69 -6.39
C LEU A 24 20.49 -17.02 -6.92
N SER A 25 19.38 -17.77 -6.96
CA SER A 25 18.06 -17.17 -7.12
C SER A 25 18.02 -16.06 -6.09
N LYS A 26 18.20 -14.81 -6.55
CA LYS A 26 18.11 -13.68 -5.65
C LYS A 26 16.71 -13.77 -5.09
N GLU A 27 16.61 -13.81 -3.76
CA GLU A 27 15.30 -13.74 -3.12
C GLU A 27 14.52 -12.57 -3.76
N PRO A 28 13.22 -12.75 -4.03
CA PRO A 28 12.41 -11.70 -4.61
C PRO A 28 12.51 -10.40 -3.80
N GLU A 29 12.59 -9.27 -4.49
CA GLU A 29 12.64 -7.93 -3.91
C GLU A 29 11.60 -7.06 -4.63
N THR A 30 10.91 -6.20 -3.87
CA THR A 30 9.94 -5.25 -4.45
C THR A 30 10.63 -4.10 -5.19
N GLY A 31 11.88 -3.79 -4.83
CA GLY A 31 12.63 -2.65 -5.38
C GLY A 31 12.12 -1.28 -4.92
N VAL A 32 11.15 -1.24 -3.99
CA VAL A 32 10.59 0.00 -3.44
C VAL A 32 11.64 0.75 -2.64
N LEU A 33 12.29 0.10 -1.67
CA LEU A 33 13.30 0.74 -0.79
C LEU A 33 14.47 1.34 -1.58
N GLU A 34 14.98 0.63 -2.59
CA GLU A 34 16.06 1.13 -3.46
C GLU A 34 15.64 2.39 -4.26
N GLY A 35 14.37 2.45 -4.66
CA GLY A 35 13.78 3.59 -5.36
C GLY A 35 13.64 4.81 -4.46
N VAL A 36 13.03 4.62 -3.29
CA VAL A 36 12.72 5.71 -2.37
C VAL A 36 13.94 6.25 -1.63
N GLU A 37 14.95 5.42 -1.35
CA GLU A 37 16.24 5.86 -0.80
C GLU A 37 16.92 6.85 -1.76
N TYR A 38 16.93 6.53 -3.06
CA TYR A 38 17.47 7.43 -4.07
C TYR A 38 16.71 8.76 -4.13
N VAL A 39 15.38 8.74 -4.04
CA VAL A 39 14.59 9.98 -4.00
C VAL A 39 14.89 10.75 -2.73
N TYR A 40 14.97 10.09 -1.57
CA TYR A 40 15.31 10.70 -0.29
C TYR A 40 16.66 11.42 -0.35
N ASP A 41 17.70 10.78 -0.88
CA ASP A 41 19.05 11.35 -0.99
C ASP A 41 19.12 12.54 -1.96
N ASN A 42 18.14 12.67 -2.86
CA ASN A 42 18.08 13.70 -3.90
C ASN A 42 16.83 14.60 -3.77
N SER A 43 16.17 14.59 -2.60
CA SER A 43 15.00 15.42 -2.32
C SER A 43 15.42 16.84 -1.92
N ILE A 44 14.66 17.83 -2.37
CA ILE A 44 14.85 19.24 -2.06
C ILE A 44 13.64 19.85 -1.34
N ASP A 45 12.47 19.23 -1.47
CA ASP A 45 11.19 19.70 -0.93
C ASP A 45 10.69 18.91 0.27
N VAL A 46 11.26 17.72 0.50
CA VAL A 46 10.89 16.86 1.63
C VAL A 46 12.16 16.41 2.33
N ALA A 47 12.19 16.56 3.65
CA ALA A 47 13.30 16.13 4.49
C ALA A 47 12.80 15.25 5.64
N VAL A 48 13.60 14.25 6.02
CA VAL A 48 13.35 13.41 7.20
C VAL A 48 14.21 13.90 8.36
N ASP A 49 13.60 14.22 9.51
CA ASP A 49 14.35 14.59 10.71
C ASP A 49 14.76 13.33 11.50
N MET A 50 16.07 13.06 11.51
CA MET A 50 16.62 11.86 12.14
C MET A 50 16.40 11.79 13.65
N ARG A 51 16.35 12.93 14.36
CA ARG A 51 16.15 12.96 15.80
C ARG A 51 14.68 12.71 16.14
N ALA A 52 13.77 13.37 15.44
CA ALA A 52 12.33 13.15 15.57
C ALA A 52 11.96 11.71 15.22
N THR A 53 12.54 11.15 14.17
CA THR A 53 12.36 9.74 13.76
C THR A 53 12.72 8.76 14.89
N LYS A 54 13.83 8.98 15.60
CA LYS A 54 14.22 8.15 16.76
C LYS A 54 13.27 8.30 17.94
N ASN A 55 12.80 9.52 18.22
CA ASN A 55 11.82 9.77 19.27
C ASN A 55 10.47 9.12 18.94
N ALA A 56 10.05 9.19 17.67
CA ALA A 56 8.86 8.55 17.16
C ALA A 56 8.97 7.02 17.27
N ALA A 57 10.12 6.43 16.93
CA ALA A 57 10.37 5.00 17.12
C ALA A 57 10.13 4.52 18.55
N ALA A 58 10.70 5.22 19.55
CA ALA A 58 10.48 4.90 20.96
C ALA A 58 9.00 5.03 21.34
N THR A 59 8.35 6.13 20.94
CA THR A 59 6.93 6.41 21.27
C THR A 59 5.97 5.40 20.63
N ILE A 60 6.16 5.11 19.34
CA ILE A 60 5.35 4.15 18.58
C ILE A 60 5.49 2.76 19.20
N TYR A 61 6.73 2.32 19.46
CA TYR A 61 6.97 1.01 20.06
C TYR A 61 6.31 0.88 21.44
N GLU A 62 6.48 1.87 22.33
CA GLU A 62 5.85 1.88 23.64
C GLU A 62 4.31 1.79 23.54
N GLN A 63 3.69 2.57 22.66
CA GLN A 63 2.23 2.56 22.48
C GLN A 63 1.72 1.26 21.85
N MET A 64 2.47 0.67 20.91
CA MET A 64 2.12 -0.63 20.34
C MET A 64 2.14 -1.73 21.40
N GLN A 65 3.13 -1.73 22.30
CA GLN A 65 3.18 -2.68 23.43
C GLN A 65 2.01 -2.47 24.41
N GLN A 66 1.72 -1.22 24.78
CA GLN A 66 0.61 -0.90 25.69
C GLN A 66 -0.76 -1.34 25.15
N LYS A 67 -0.96 -1.23 23.83
CA LYS A 67 -2.22 -1.62 23.16
C LYS A 67 -2.28 -3.10 22.78
N GLY A 68 -1.18 -3.85 22.90
CA GLY A 68 -1.08 -5.21 22.36
C GLY A 68 -1.33 -5.26 20.85
N PHE A 69 -0.87 -4.25 20.12
CA PHE A 69 -1.22 -4.05 18.71
C PHE A 69 -0.72 -5.22 17.86
N SER A 70 -1.62 -5.83 17.08
CA SER A 70 -1.34 -6.98 16.23
C SER A 70 -2.23 -6.99 15.00
N THR A 71 -1.98 -7.92 14.08
CA THR A 71 -2.81 -8.15 12.88
C THR A 71 -4.28 -8.49 13.20
N ALA A 72 -4.58 -8.96 14.41
CA ALA A 72 -5.94 -9.27 14.84
C ALA A 72 -6.90 -8.08 14.70
N ASN A 73 -6.40 -6.84 14.86
CA ASN A 73 -7.20 -5.63 14.74
C ASN A 73 -7.82 -5.46 13.34
N TRP A 74 -7.13 -5.93 12.29
CA TRP A 74 -7.66 -5.91 10.92
C TRP A 74 -8.80 -6.94 10.77
N ALA A 75 -8.59 -8.16 11.29
CA ALA A 75 -9.58 -9.23 11.22
C ALA A 75 -10.84 -8.92 12.04
N ASP A 76 -10.72 -8.11 13.08
CA ASP A 76 -11.82 -7.71 13.95
C ASP A 76 -12.73 -6.61 13.37
N HIS A 77 -12.36 -6.00 12.25
CA HIS A 77 -13.21 -4.99 11.62
C HIS A 77 -14.59 -5.57 11.27
N GLU A 78 -15.65 -4.84 11.62
CA GLU A 78 -17.04 -5.32 11.58
C GLU A 78 -17.49 -5.74 10.18
N MET A 79 -16.93 -5.11 9.15
CA MET A 79 -17.33 -5.27 7.75
C MET A 79 -16.39 -6.17 6.94
N HIS A 80 -15.35 -6.75 7.55
CA HIS A 80 -14.46 -7.67 6.83
C HIS A 80 -15.02 -9.09 6.86
N PRO A 81 -14.91 -9.84 5.74
CA PRO A 81 -15.29 -11.24 5.69
C PRO A 81 -14.65 -12.05 6.83
N LYS A 82 -15.44 -12.94 7.44
CA LYS A 82 -14.98 -13.81 8.54
C LYS A 82 -14.66 -15.23 8.08
N ALA A 83 -15.20 -15.65 6.94
CA ALA A 83 -14.97 -16.96 6.37
C ALA A 83 -13.57 -16.98 5.73
N LYS A 84 -12.58 -17.62 6.33
CA LYS A 84 -11.20 -17.64 5.80
C LYS A 84 -11.07 -18.59 4.59
N ASP A 85 -11.76 -18.28 3.50
CA ASP A 85 -11.84 -19.08 2.27
C ASP A 85 -11.60 -18.23 1.00
N GLU A 86 -11.77 -18.84 -0.17
CA GLU A 86 -11.59 -18.20 -1.48
C GLU A 86 -12.49 -16.97 -1.69
N SER A 87 -13.69 -16.94 -1.10
CA SER A 87 -14.59 -15.79 -1.22
C SER A 87 -14.02 -14.56 -0.51
N THR A 88 -13.29 -14.76 0.59
CA THR A 88 -12.57 -13.70 1.29
C THR A 88 -11.37 -13.21 0.50
N VAL A 89 -10.66 -14.10 -0.18
CA VAL A 89 -9.59 -13.71 -1.11
C VAL A 89 -10.16 -12.85 -2.24
N ALA A 90 -11.27 -13.25 -2.86
CA ALA A 90 -11.93 -12.47 -3.91
C ALA A 90 -12.41 -11.10 -3.40
N PHE A 91 -12.95 -11.03 -2.18
CA PHE A 91 -13.34 -9.76 -1.56
C PHE A 91 -12.14 -8.84 -1.32
N ILE A 92 -11.06 -9.34 -0.73
CA ILE A 92 -9.83 -8.55 -0.47
C ILE A 92 -9.25 -8.05 -1.81
N PHE A 93 -9.15 -8.93 -2.81
CA PHE A 93 -8.66 -8.55 -4.12
C PHE A 93 -9.48 -7.42 -4.75
N THR A 94 -10.81 -7.55 -4.73
CA THR A 94 -11.73 -6.52 -5.25
C THR A 94 -11.62 -5.21 -4.49
N MET A 95 -11.53 -5.30 -3.16
CA MET A 95 -11.39 -4.14 -2.30
C MET A 95 -10.11 -3.37 -2.62
N ASP A 96 -8.95 -4.03 -2.65
CA ASP A 96 -7.68 -3.37 -2.90
C ASP A 96 -7.48 -2.91 -4.34
N LEU A 97 -8.13 -3.60 -5.28
CA LEU A 97 -8.26 -3.14 -6.66
C LEU A 97 -9.02 -1.80 -6.77
N LEU A 98 -9.85 -1.44 -5.78
CA LEU A 98 -10.69 -0.23 -5.80
C LEU A 98 -10.36 0.77 -4.67
N ASN A 99 -9.34 0.46 -3.85
CA ASN A 99 -8.92 1.19 -2.66
C ASN A 99 -8.11 2.46 -3.01
N PHE A 100 -8.78 3.44 -3.62
CA PHE A 100 -8.16 4.72 -3.97
C PHE A 100 -9.09 5.95 -3.98
N SER A 101 -8.55 7.13 -3.69
CA SER A 101 -9.09 8.46 -3.90
C SER A 101 -10.35 8.79 -3.10
N PHE A 102 -10.31 8.60 -1.78
CA PHE A 102 -11.47 8.86 -0.90
C PHE A 102 -11.54 10.25 -0.28
N TRP A 103 -10.54 11.10 -0.46
CA TRP A 103 -10.58 12.45 0.10
C TRP A 103 -11.50 13.37 -0.72
N SER A 104 -12.08 14.38 -0.07
CA SER A 104 -12.92 15.41 -0.70
C SER A 104 -12.47 16.83 -0.33
N LEU A 105 -12.82 17.80 -1.17
CA LEU A 105 -12.72 19.25 -0.89
C LEU A 105 -13.97 19.77 -0.18
N LEU A 106 -15.08 19.01 -0.25
CA LEU A 106 -16.33 19.39 0.38
C LEU A 106 -16.25 19.24 1.91
N PRO A 107 -17.12 19.96 2.64
CA PRO A 107 -17.33 19.76 4.07
C PRO A 107 -17.67 18.30 4.42
N GLU A 108 -17.48 17.93 5.68
CA GLU A 108 -17.67 16.57 6.16
C GLU A 108 -19.10 16.03 5.99
N ASP A 109 -20.10 16.90 6.06
CA ASP A 109 -21.51 16.56 5.91
C ASP A 109 -21.93 16.40 4.44
N GLU A 110 -21.19 16.98 3.50
CA GLU A 110 -21.48 16.94 2.06
C GLU A 110 -20.65 15.88 1.30
N ARG A 111 -19.47 15.51 1.83
CA ARG A 111 -18.58 14.55 1.17
C ARG A 111 -19.20 13.18 0.95
N TYR A 112 -18.68 12.45 -0.05
CA TYR A 112 -19.09 11.10 -0.42
C TYR A 112 -19.20 10.22 0.81
N ALA A 113 -20.40 9.67 1.01
CA ALA A 113 -20.70 8.82 2.14
C ALA A 113 -21.70 7.75 1.76
N VAL A 114 -21.62 6.60 2.45
CA VAL A 114 -22.49 5.47 2.21
C VAL A 114 -23.23 5.15 3.49
N LEU A 115 -24.56 5.15 3.43
CA LEU A 115 -25.40 4.65 4.52
C LEU A 115 -25.51 3.14 4.40
N TYR A 116 -25.06 2.43 5.43
CA TYR A 116 -25.08 0.97 5.49
C TYR A 116 -25.25 0.51 6.94
N ARG A 117 -26.25 -0.35 7.17
CA ARG A 117 -26.67 -0.82 8.52
C ARG A 117 -26.85 0.31 9.52
N ASP A 118 -27.65 1.31 9.15
CA ASP A 118 -27.96 2.52 9.93
C ASP A 118 -26.76 3.39 10.35
N LYS A 119 -25.59 3.15 9.74
CA LYS A 119 -24.37 3.92 9.99
C LYS A 119 -23.88 4.60 8.71
N ARG A 120 -23.43 5.85 8.86
CA ARG A 120 -22.80 6.62 7.78
C ARG A 120 -21.31 6.28 7.73
N TRP A 121 -20.86 5.78 6.58
CA TRP A 121 -19.47 5.44 6.31
C TRP A 121 -18.84 6.42 5.33
N THR A 122 -17.56 6.74 5.53
CA THR A 122 -16.76 7.66 4.70
C THR A 122 -15.35 7.11 4.55
N GLY A 123 -14.57 7.64 3.60
CA GLY A 123 -13.19 7.19 3.42
C GLY A 123 -13.14 5.75 2.90
N TYR A 124 -12.12 5.00 3.30
CA TYR A 124 -12.02 3.56 3.03
C TYR A 124 -13.27 2.78 3.47
N GLY A 125 -13.87 3.13 4.61
CA GLY A 125 -15.06 2.44 5.12
C GLY A 125 -16.28 2.51 4.20
N SER A 126 -16.41 3.56 3.37
CA SER A 126 -17.52 3.64 2.41
C SER A 126 -17.34 2.70 1.22
N LEU A 127 -16.10 2.38 0.83
CA LEU A 127 -15.83 1.33 -0.16
C LEU A 127 -16.28 -0.03 0.38
N VAL A 128 -15.80 -0.41 1.57
CA VAL A 128 -16.15 -1.70 2.18
C VAL A 128 -17.66 -1.83 2.36
N ALA A 129 -18.33 -0.78 2.84
CA ALA A 129 -19.79 -0.74 2.97
C ALA A 129 -20.51 -0.92 1.62
N SER A 130 -19.99 -0.32 0.54
CA SER A 130 -20.57 -0.45 -0.80
C SER A 130 -20.44 -1.87 -1.34
N LEU A 131 -19.27 -2.51 -1.16
CA LEU A 131 -19.04 -3.88 -1.61
C LEU A 131 -19.92 -4.88 -0.85
N GLN A 132 -20.01 -4.74 0.48
CA GLN A 132 -20.89 -5.59 1.29
C GLN A 132 -22.36 -5.40 0.91
N ARG A 133 -22.82 -4.15 0.74
CA ARG A 133 -24.18 -3.86 0.29
C ARG A 133 -24.49 -4.46 -1.08
N ALA A 134 -23.54 -4.40 -2.02
CA ALA A 134 -23.73 -5.01 -3.34
C ALA A 134 -23.90 -6.53 -3.25
N LEU A 135 -23.09 -7.21 -2.43
CA LEU A 135 -23.22 -8.65 -2.21
C LEU A 135 -24.55 -9.02 -1.52
N GLU A 136 -25.02 -8.21 -0.57
CA GLU A 136 -26.34 -8.37 0.06
C GLU A 136 -27.51 -8.11 -0.90
N GLU A 137 -27.28 -7.35 -1.97
CA GLU A 137 -28.23 -7.06 -3.06
C GLU A 137 -28.11 -8.04 -4.24
N ASP A 138 -27.46 -9.19 -4.02
CA ASP A 138 -27.22 -10.23 -5.03
C ASP A 138 -26.42 -9.76 -6.27
N ILE A 139 -25.63 -8.69 -6.13
CA ILE A 139 -24.69 -8.23 -7.16
C ILE A 139 -23.33 -8.92 -6.92
N PRO A 140 -22.85 -9.76 -7.84
CA PRO A 140 -21.58 -10.48 -7.70
C PRO A 140 -20.37 -9.56 -7.98
N ILE A 141 -20.25 -8.47 -7.23
CA ILE A 141 -19.23 -7.43 -7.43
C ILE A 141 -17.80 -7.92 -7.23
N THR A 142 -17.62 -9.09 -6.61
CA THR A 142 -16.33 -9.74 -6.37
C THR A 142 -15.98 -10.82 -7.40
N ASP A 143 -16.84 -11.03 -8.40
CA ASP A 143 -16.68 -12.08 -9.42
C ASP A 143 -16.06 -11.52 -10.73
N PRO A 144 -14.92 -12.06 -11.20
CA PRO A 144 -14.34 -11.64 -12.47
C PRO A 144 -15.23 -11.90 -13.70
N HIS A 145 -16.16 -12.85 -13.64
CA HIS A 145 -17.16 -13.06 -14.70
C HIS A 145 -18.09 -11.85 -14.84
N TYR A 146 -18.55 -11.30 -13.71
CA TYR A 146 -19.34 -10.06 -13.69
C TYR A 146 -18.53 -8.89 -14.25
N TRP A 147 -17.26 -8.76 -13.86
CA TRP A 147 -16.38 -7.70 -14.37
C TRP A 147 -16.05 -7.79 -15.85
N GLN A 148 -16.32 -8.91 -16.54
CA GLN A 148 -16.16 -9.03 -17.99
C GLN A 148 -17.47 -8.90 -18.76
N ASN A 149 -18.61 -9.03 -18.09
CA ASN A 149 -19.91 -8.84 -18.72
C ASN A 149 -20.17 -7.34 -18.99
N GLU A 150 -20.14 -6.93 -20.26
CA GLU A 150 -20.37 -5.54 -20.69
C GLU A 150 -21.82 -5.09 -20.53
N GLU A 151 -22.77 -6.02 -20.42
CA GLU A 151 -24.19 -5.72 -20.23
C GLU A 151 -24.54 -5.56 -18.75
N GLU A 152 -23.90 -6.34 -17.88
CA GLU A 152 -24.18 -6.31 -16.43
C GLU A 152 -23.30 -5.29 -15.69
N CYS A 153 -21.97 -5.34 -15.85
CA CYS A 153 -21.03 -4.47 -15.13
C CYS A 153 -20.83 -3.11 -15.83
N THR A 154 -21.91 -2.39 -16.06
CA THR A 154 -21.88 -1.06 -16.72
C THR A 154 -21.49 0.06 -15.75
N LEU A 155 -21.21 1.26 -16.29
CA LEU A 155 -21.01 2.45 -15.45
C LEU A 155 -22.24 2.75 -14.58
N ASP A 156 -23.45 2.54 -15.10
CA ASP A 156 -24.70 2.69 -14.34
C ASP A 156 -24.83 1.67 -13.21
N SER A 157 -24.43 0.42 -13.46
CA SER A 157 -24.38 -0.61 -12.42
C SER A 157 -23.42 -0.23 -11.28
N LEU A 158 -22.22 0.28 -11.62
CA LEU A 158 -21.26 0.70 -10.60
C LEU A 158 -21.71 1.98 -9.89
N LYS A 159 -22.37 2.90 -10.59
CA LYS A 159 -23.02 4.06 -9.97
C LYS A 159 -24.07 3.63 -8.96
N TYR A 160 -24.82 2.57 -9.25
CA TYR A 160 -25.75 1.97 -8.29
C TYR A 160 -25.03 1.31 -7.11
N VAL A 161 -23.99 0.51 -7.34
CA VAL A 161 -23.18 -0.12 -6.27
C VAL A 161 -22.60 0.92 -5.32
N PHE A 162 -21.94 1.93 -5.86
CA PHE A 162 -21.25 2.99 -5.12
C PHE A 162 -22.14 4.19 -4.82
N ARG A 163 -23.47 4.07 -4.92
CA ARG A 163 -24.39 5.19 -4.67
C ARG A 163 -24.20 5.81 -3.28
N SER A 164 -24.10 7.13 -3.27
CA SER A 164 -23.89 7.95 -2.09
C SER A 164 -25.21 8.23 -1.36
N CYS A 165 -25.14 8.52 -0.06
CA CYS A 165 -26.22 9.17 0.68
C CYS A 165 -26.08 10.71 0.71
N THR A 166 -25.11 11.26 -0.02
CA THR A 166 -24.92 12.70 -0.28
C THR A 166 -24.89 12.98 -1.79
N ASP A 167 -24.77 14.25 -2.17
CA ASP A 167 -24.70 14.68 -3.57
C ASP A 167 -23.33 14.42 -4.23
N GLU A 168 -22.26 14.24 -3.44
CA GLU A 168 -20.95 13.87 -3.99
C GLU A 168 -20.95 12.39 -4.38
N GLU A 169 -20.56 12.10 -5.63
CA GLU A 169 -20.38 10.74 -6.15
C GLU A 169 -19.00 10.18 -5.77
N ILE A 170 -18.82 8.87 -5.89
CA ILE A 170 -17.51 8.26 -5.64
C ILE A 170 -16.49 8.83 -6.64
N PRO A 171 -15.35 9.39 -6.19
CA PRO A 171 -14.39 9.99 -7.11
C PRO A 171 -13.78 8.94 -8.03
N LEU A 172 -13.55 9.20 -9.32
CA LEU A 172 -12.92 8.27 -10.27
C LEU A 172 -13.70 6.96 -10.48
N LEU A 173 -15.01 7.05 -10.70
CA LEU A 173 -15.87 5.89 -10.96
C LEU A 173 -15.48 5.16 -12.27
N GLU A 174 -15.17 5.89 -13.33
CA GLU A 174 -14.75 5.32 -14.62
C GLU A 174 -13.41 4.58 -14.49
N ALA A 175 -12.49 5.11 -13.70
CA ALA A 175 -11.21 4.45 -13.45
C ALA A 175 -11.38 3.15 -12.64
N ARG A 176 -12.37 3.08 -11.74
CA ARG A 176 -12.73 1.85 -11.03
C ARG A 176 -13.25 0.79 -11.98
N LEU A 177 -14.15 1.18 -12.90
CA LEU A 177 -14.62 0.27 -13.94
C LEU A 177 -13.45 -0.26 -14.78
N ALA A 178 -12.56 0.63 -15.21
CA ALA A 178 -11.37 0.25 -15.97
C ALA A 178 -10.48 -0.75 -15.20
N CYS A 179 -10.25 -0.54 -13.90
CA CYS A 179 -9.49 -1.47 -13.06
C CYS A 179 -10.16 -2.86 -12.99
N LEU A 180 -11.49 -2.93 -12.84
CA LEU A 180 -12.22 -4.20 -12.82
C LEU A 180 -12.13 -4.94 -14.15
N ARG A 181 -12.29 -4.21 -15.27
CA ARG A 181 -12.20 -4.78 -16.62
C ARG A 181 -10.79 -5.33 -16.90
N GLU A 182 -9.76 -4.55 -16.57
CA GLU A 182 -8.37 -4.97 -16.70
C GLU A 182 -8.07 -6.20 -15.85
N ALA A 183 -8.43 -6.18 -14.57
CA ALA A 183 -8.20 -7.31 -13.67
C ALA A 183 -8.95 -8.57 -14.12
N GLY A 184 -10.21 -8.42 -14.56
CA GLY A 184 -11.00 -9.51 -15.12
C GLY A 184 -10.35 -10.14 -16.35
N GLN A 185 -9.82 -9.32 -17.27
CA GLN A 185 -9.09 -9.82 -18.44
C GLN A 185 -7.83 -10.60 -18.03
N VAL A 186 -7.01 -10.03 -17.14
CA VAL A 186 -5.77 -10.67 -16.68
C VAL A 186 -6.04 -12.00 -15.99
N LEU A 187 -7.07 -12.07 -15.15
CA LEU A 187 -7.45 -13.31 -14.45
C LEU A 187 -7.85 -14.42 -15.43
N TYR A 188 -8.56 -14.08 -16.50
CA TYR A 188 -8.92 -15.05 -17.55
C TYR A 188 -7.71 -15.51 -18.36
N GLU A 189 -6.82 -14.60 -18.71
CA GLU A 189 -5.69 -14.91 -19.59
C GLU A 189 -4.58 -15.70 -18.88
N LYS A 190 -4.39 -15.49 -17.57
CA LYS A 190 -3.21 -15.98 -16.85
C LYS A 190 -3.50 -16.83 -15.62
N TYR A 191 -4.69 -16.73 -15.05
CA TYR A 191 -4.97 -17.26 -13.71
C TYR A 191 -6.27 -18.09 -13.63
N ASP A 192 -6.73 -18.64 -14.76
CA ASP A 192 -7.95 -19.48 -14.84
C ASP A 192 -9.17 -18.87 -14.12
N CYS A 193 -9.35 -17.56 -14.25
CA CYS A 193 -10.42 -16.79 -13.63
C CYS A 193 -10.39 -16.74 -12.09
N SER A 194 -9.31 -17.17 -11.42
CA SER A 194 -9.19 -17.15 -9.96
C SER A 194 -7.95 -16.40 -9.49
N PHE A 195 -8.12 -15.44 -8.58
CA PHE A 195 -7.00 -14.74 -7.98
C PHE A 195 -6.14 -15.63 -7.06
N THR A 196 -6.70 -16.74 -6.53
CA THR A 196 -5.91 -17.71 -5.74
C THR A 196 -4.75 -18.29 -6.54
N ASN A 197 -4.92 -18.48 -7.85
CA ASN A 197 -3.86 -18.96 -8.73
C ASN A 197 -2.71 -17.96 -8.87
N CYS A 198 -2.98 -16.65 -8.73
CA CYS A 198 -1.95 -15.61 -8.67
C CYS A 198 -1.17 -15.67 -7.35
N ILE A 199 -1.86 -15.91 -6.23
CA ILE A 199 -1.24 -16.13 -4.92
C ILE A 199 -0.35 -17.39 -4.96
N GLU A 200 -0.85 -18.49 -5.53
CA GLU A 200 -0.08 -19.73 -5.69
C GLU A 200 1.15 -19.54 -6.57
N ALA A 201 1.05 -18.75 -7.64
CA ALA A 201 2.18 -18.44 -8.52
C ALA A 201 3.31 -17.66 -7.82
N ALA A 202 3.02 -16.98 -6.70
CA ALA A 202 4.03 -16.29 -5.90
C ALA A 202 4.83 -17.23 -4.96
N ASP A 203 4.47 -18.51 -4.88
CA ASP A 203 5.18 -19.55 -4.12
C ASP A 203 5.50 -19.15 -2.67
N GLY A 204 4.54 -18.51 -2.00
CA GLY A 204 4.67 -18.07 -0.60
C GLY A 204 5.56 -16.83 -0.39
N SER A 205 5.98 -16.12 -1.44
CA SER A 205 6.69 -14.85 -1.33
C SER A 205 5.76 -13.64 -1.44
N ALA A 206 5.78 -12.79 -0.42
CA ALA A 206 5.13 -11.48 -0.42
C ALA A 206 5.73 -10.56 -1.49
N ALA A 207 7.07 -10.54 -1.62
CA ALA A 207 7.73 -9.71 -2.61
C ALA A 207 7.46 -10.17 -4.06
N GLU A 208 7.38 -11.49 -4.29
CA GLU A 208 7.00 -12.02 -5.61
C GLU A 208 5.54 -11.70 -5.95
N LEU A 209 4.61 -11.84 -4.99
CA LEU A 209 3.21 -11.48 -5.24
C LEU A 209 3.05 -10.00 -5.60
N VAL A 210 3.77 -9.10 -4.91
CA VAL A 210 3.81 -7.67 -5.28
C VAL A 210 4.35 -7.47 -6.70
N ASN A 211 5.37 -8.23 -7.10
CA ASN A 211 5.95 -8.14 -8.44
C ASN A 211 5.02 -8.68 -9.52
N LEU A 212 4.37 -9.83 -9.29
CA LEU A 212 3.36 -10.40 -10.19
C LEU A 212 2.20 -9.43 -10.40
N LEU A 213 1.69 -8.84 -9.32
CA LEU A 213 0.65 -7.80 -9.38
C LEU A 213 1.09 -6.63 -10.27
N ALA A 214 2.26 -6.04 -10.02
CA ALA A 214 2.76 -4.91 -10.81
C ALA A 214 3.08 -5.29 -12.27
N GLN A 215 3.49 -6.53 -12.51
CA GLN A 215 3.83 -7.02 -13.85
C GLN A 215 2.59 -7.27 -14.68
N ASP A 216 1.60 -7.96 -14.13
CA ASP A 216 0.47 -8.47 -14.90
C ASP A 216 -0.73 -7.54 -14.90
N PHE A 217 -0.90 -6.75 -13.84
CA PHE A 217 -1.99 -5.80 -13.68
C PHE A 217 -1.42 -4.37 -13.73
N ALA A 218 -1.58 -3.70 -14.86
CA ALA A 218 -1.13 -2.32 -15.07
C ALA A 218 -1.70 -1.35 -14.01
N CYS A 219 -2.93 -1.56 -13.54
CA CYS A 219 -3.53 -0.77 -12.47
C CYS A 219 -2.80 -0.89 -11.12
N PHE A 220 -1.98 -1.92 -10.90
CA PHE A 220 -1.11 -2.05 -9.72
C PHE A 220 0.32 -1.53 -9.95
N ARG A 221 0.70 -1.19 -11.20
CA ARG A 221 2.05 -0.73 -11.59
C ARG A 221 2.29 0.75 -11.28
N ASP A 222 2.30 1.05 -9.99
CA ASP A 222 2.54 2.36 -9.42
C ASP A 222 4.03 2.72 -9.45
N GLU A 223 4.45 3.28 -10.60
CA GLU A 223 5.84 3.59 -10.92
C GLU A 223 5.99 4.96 -11.60
N PHE A 224 7.03 5.71 -11.23
CA PHE A 224 7.27 7.05 -11.78
C PHE A 224 8.74 7.27 -12.15
N PRO A 225 9.03 7.99 -13.25
CA PRO A 225 10.40 8.42 -13.54
C PRO A 225 10.88 9.44 -12.50
N PHE A 226 12.17 9.42 -12.18
CA PHE A 226 12.78 10.41 -11.30
C PHE A 226 14.15 10.85 -11.84
N PRO A 227 14.51 12.16 -11.78
CA PRO A 227 15.77 12.66 -12.33
C PRO A 227 17.00 11.89 -11.85
N GLY A 228 17.92 11.59 -12.77
CA GLY A 228 19.17 10.88 -12.46
C GLY A 228 19.04 9.36 -12.29
N ARG A 229 17.82 8.80 -12.26
CA ARG A 229 17.59 7.36 -12.11
C ARG A 229 17.23 6.71 -13.46
N ARG A 230 17.88 5.59 -13.78
CA ARG A 230 17.60 4.82 -15.01
C ARG A 230 16.29 4.04 -14.95
N LYS A 231 15.99 3.44 -13.80
CA LYS A 231 14.74 2.71 -13.56
C LYS A 231 13.74 3.65 -12.90
N PRO A 232 12.42 3.50 -13.15
CA PRO A 232 11.43 4.25 -12.39
C PRO A 232 11.51 3.91 -10.90
N VAL A 233 11.04 4.85 -10.08
CA VAL A 233 10.81 4.66 -8.65
C VAL A 233 9.50 3.89 -8.52
N ARG A 234 9.53 2.77 -7.80
CA ARG A 234 8.37 1.91 -7.57
C ARG A 234 7.79 2.23 -6.19
N PHE A 235 6.49 2.48 -6.12
CA PHE A 235 5.77 2.64 -4.85
C PHE A 235 4.86 1.45 -4.57
N LEU A 236 4.20 0.94 -5.62
CA LEU A 236 3.38 -0.29 -5.60
C LEU A 236 2.37 -0.32 -4.44
N LYS A 237 1.83 0.83 -4.03
CA LYS A 237 1.09 0.98 -2.76
C LYS A 237 -0.04 -0.04 -2.66
N ARG A 238 -0.92 -0.11 -3.66
CA ARG A 238 -2.08 -1.01 -3.63
C ARG A 238 -1.70 -2.49 -3.72
N ALA A 239 -0.62 -2.82 -4.44
CA ALA A 239 -0.13 -4.20 -4.49
C ALA A 239 0.43 -4.62 -3.12
N GLN A 240 1.15 -3.72 -2.45
CA GLN A 240 1.66 -3.94 -1.10
C GLN A 240 0.53 -4.05 -0.06
N ILE A 241 -0.53 -3.23 -0.16
CA ILE A 241 -1.72 -3.34 0.70
C ILE A 241 -2.38 -4.70 0.52
N LEU A 242 -2.62 -5.13 -0.72
CA LEU A 242 -3.25 -6.42 -1.00
C LEU A 242 -2.53 -7.57 -0.30
N VAL A 243 -1.20 -7.63 -0.41
CA VAL A 243 -0.40 -8.67 0.26
C VAL A 243 -0.51 -8.56 1.78
N ALA A 244 -0.49 -7.34 2.33
CA ALA A 244 -0.64 -7.10 3.75
C ALA A 244 -2.02 -7.46 4.29
N ASP A 245 -3.09 -7.19 3.53
CA ASP A 245 -4.47 -7.50 3.89
C ASP A 245 -4.71 -9.01 3.85
N LEU A 246 -4.16 -9.73 2.87
CA LEU A 246 -4.14 -11.20 2.89
C LEU A 246 -3.40 -11.73 4.12
N TRP A 247 -2.19 -11.24 4.38
CA TRP A 247 -1.40 -11.66 5.54
C TRP A 247 -2.14 -11.42 6.86
N ALA A 248 -2.72 -10.23 7.04
CA ALA A 248 -3.44 -9.85 8.24
C ALA A 248 -4.75 -10.62 8.41
N CYS A 249 -5.55 -10.76 7.35
CA CYS A 249 -6.82 -11.49 7.35
C CYS A 249 -6.63 -12.95 7.75
N PHE A 250 -5.69 -13.63 7.11
CA PHE A 250 -5.47 -15.05 7.35
C PHE A 250 -4.58 -15.32 8.56
N GLY A 251 -3.87 -14.31 9.07
CA GLY A 251 -3.03 -14.41 10.26
C GLY A 251 -1.71 -15.14 9.97
N GLY A 252 -1.14 -14.94 8.78
CA GLY A 252 0.10 -15.60 8.37
C GLY A 252 -0.05 -17.09 8.02
N GLN A 253 -1.25 -17.54 7.66
CA GLN A 253 -1.57 -18.94 7.34
C GLN A 253 -2.32 -19.03 6.00
N SER A 254 -2.37 -20.21 5.36
CA SER A 254 -3.14 -20.41 4.12
C SER A 254 -2.80 -19.34 3.06
N TYR A 255 -3.77 -18.66 2.47
CA TYR A 255 -3.57 -17.59 1.48
C TYR A 255 -2.81 -16.35 1.99
N GLY A 256 -2.56 -16.24 3.29
CA GLY A 256 -1.74 -15.17 3.88
C GLY A 256 -0.39 -15.64 4.41
N GLU A 257 0.02 -16.88 4.13
CA GLU A 257 1.33 -17.40 4.53
C GLU A 257 2.43 -16.87 3.60
N PHE A 258 3.23 -15.93 4.12
CA PHE A 258 4.36 -15.35 3.40
C PHE A 258 5.65 -15.45 4.22
N TYR A 259 6.69 -16.06 3.64
CA TYR A 259 7.96 -16.26 4.35
C TYR A 259 8.81 -14.98 4.47
N ASP A 260 8.53 -13.97 3.64
CA ASP A 260 9.28 -12.72 3.52
C ASP A 260 8.39 -11.47 3.64
N ILE A 261 7.30 -11.54 4.41
CA ILE A 261 6.37 -10.41 4.65
C ILE A 261 7.08 -9.11 5.09
N ASP A 262 8.24 -9.22 5.74
CA ASP A 262 9.09 -8.11 6.16
C ASP A 262 9.69 -7.28 5.01
N LYS A 263 9.58 -7.75 3.76
CA LYS A 263 9.97 -7.01 2.54
C LYS A 263 8.91 -6.02 2.06
N VAL A 264 7.67 -6.16 2.52
CA VAL A 264 6.60 -5.19 2.28
C VAL A 264 6.89 -3.94 3.12
N THR A 265 6.84 -2.77 2.49
CA THR A 265 7.05 -1.48 3.14
C THR A 265 5.74 -0.94 3.73
N MET A 266 5.81 0.23 4.36
CA MET A 266 4.60 1.00 4.64
C MET A 266 3.93 1.47 3.34
N PHE A 267 2.66 1.89 3.43
CA PHE A 267 1.87 2.29 2.27
C PHE A 267 1.83 3.82 2.14
N ALA A 268 2.46 4.36 1.10
CA ALA A 268 2.53 5.81 0.88
C ALA A 268 1.19 6.41 0.43
N ASP A 269 0.27 6.58 1.39
CA ASP A 269 -1.01 7.27 1.24
C ASP A 269 -0.90 8.78 1.60
N TYR A 270 -2.04 9.44 1.84
CA TYR A 270 -2.07 10.83 2.30
C TYR A 270 -2.14 11.04 3.81
N ARG A 271 -2.52 10.03 4.61
CA ARG A 271 -2.66 10.12 6.08
C ARG A 271 -1.36 9.87 6.81
N ILE A 272 -0.54 8.93 6.35
CA ILE A 272 0.74 8.64 6.99
C ILE A 272 1.73 9.81 6.89
N PRO A 273 1.91 10.50 5.73
CA PRO A 273 2.72 11.71 5.69
C PRO A 273 2.17 12.82 6.60
N GLN A 274 0.86 12.90 6.80
CA GLN A 274 0.21 13.86 7.68
C GLN A 274 0.64 13.64 9.14
N ILE A 275 0.50 12.41 9.66
CA ILE A 275 0.90 12.12 11.05
C ILE A 275 2.42 12.21 11.25
N LEU A 276 3.23 11.76 10.29
CA LEU A 276 4.69 11.87 10.39
C LEU A 276 5.16 13.33 10.42
N ALA A 277 4.54 14.22 9.64
CA ALA A 277 4.82 15.64 9.72
C ALA A 277 4.33 16.26 11.04
N SER A 278 3.17 15.85 11.57
CA SER A 278 2.71 16.26 12.92
C SER A 278 3.66 15.80 14.04
N LEU A 279 4.34 14.66 13.87
CA LEU A 279 5.37 14.15 14.78
C LEU A 279 6.75 14.83 14.56
N GLY A 280 6.86 15.74 13.59
CA GLY A 280 8.11 16.40 13.21
C GLY A 280 9.11 15.50 12.49
N CYS A 281 8.70 14.30 12.06
CA CYS A 281 9.56 13.35 11.35
C CYS A 281 9.73 13.73 9.88
N LEU A 282 8.72 14.35 9.27
CA LEU A 282 8.78 14.91 7.91
C LEU A 282 8.70 16.43 7.95
N GLY A 283 9.59 17.09 7.19
CA GLY A 283 9.56 18.52 6.94
C GLY A 283 9.35 18.80 5.45
N TYR A 284 8.60 19.85 5.15
CA TYR A 284 8.31 20.29 3.78
C TYR A 284 8.98 21.65 3.48
N SER A 285 9.37 21.88 2.22
CA SER A 285 9.83 23.20 1.78
C SER A 285 8.70 24.23 1.91
N PRO A 286 9.00 25.53 2.06
CA PRO A 286 7.97 26.56 2.23
C PRO A 286 6.89 26.56 1.13
N PRO A 287 7.22 26.38 -0.18
CA PRO A 287 6.21 26.29 -1.23
C PRO A 287 5.29 25.08 -1.07
N LEU A 288 5.86 23.91 -0.77
CA LEU A 288 5.09 22.67 -0.59
C LEU A 288 4.19 22.73 0.65
N GLN A 289 4.73 23.21 1.76
CA GLN A 289 3.98 23.45 2.99
C GLN A 289 2.77 24.35 2.74
N ALA A 290 2.97 25.49 2.05
CA ALA A 290 1.89 26.44 1.74
C ALA A 290 0.81 25.81 0.84
N MET A 291 1.20 24.98 -0.13
CA MET A 291 0.27 24.26 -1.02
C MET A 291 -0.61 23.29 -0.22
N ILE A 292 -0.01 22.52 0.69
CA ILE A 292 -0.72 21.60 1.59
C ILE A 292 -1.68 22.37 2.52
N GLU A 293 -1.22 23.45 3.14
CA GLU A 293 -2.03 24.30 4.04
C GLU A 293 -3.25 24.89 3.34
N ARG A 294 -3.08 25.32 2.09
CA ARG A 294 -4.16 25.86 1.25
C ARG A 294 -5.06 24.78 0.65
N LYS A 295 -4.77 23.49 0.91
CA LYS A 295 -5.48 22.33 0.35
C LYS A 295 -5.50 22.36 -1.18
N GLU A 296 -4.45 22.92 -1.78
CA GLU A 296 -4.27 22.93 -3.23
C GLU A 296 -3.96 21.51 -3.72
N VAL A 297 -4.40 21.21 -4.94
CA VAL A 297 -4.18 19.89 -5.55
C VAL A 297 -2.73 19.77 -5.99
N ILE A 298 -2.06 18.72 -5.55
CA ILE A 298 -0.73 18.33 -6.02
C ILE A 298 -0.91 17.29 -7.13
N GLU A 299 -0.38 17.61 -8.30
CA GLU A 299 -0.44 16.75 -9.48
C GLU A 299 0.23 15.38 -9.23
N SER A 300 -0.41 14.32 -9.69
CA SER A 300 0.15 12.97 -9.58
C SER A 300 1.33 12.79 -10.55
N GLY A 301 2.40 12.15 -10.10
CA GLY A 301 3.69 12.07 -10.76
C GLY A 301 4.55 13.33 -10.65
N SER A 302 4.10 14.37 -9.92
CA SER A 302 4.91 15.56 -9.71
C SER A 302 6.08 15.30 -8.76
N GLY A 303 7.11 16.15 -8.85
CA GLY A 303 8.24 16.07 -7.93
C GLY A 303 7.85 16.21 -6.46
N TYR A 304 6.81 16.99 -6.14
CA TYR A 304 6.30 17.11 -4.77
C TYR A 304 5.64 15.82 -4.30
N GLU A 305 4.75 15.24 -5.11
CA GLU A 305 4.09 13.97 -4.79
C GLU A 305 5.13 12.85 -4.57
N ILE A 306 6.04 12.67 -5.53
CA ILE A 306 7.08 11.62 -5.47
C ILE A 306 7.96 11.78 -4.22
N GLN A 307 8.40 13.00 -3.90
CA GLN A 307 9.21 13.27 -2.71
C GLN A 307 8.43 13.03 -1.41
N ILE A 308 7.15 13.40 -1.33
CA ILE A 308 6.30 13.12 -0.16
C ILE A 308 6.22 11.61 0.06
N ARG A 309 5.87 10.85 -0.98
CA ARG A 309 5.71 9.39 -0.88
C ARG A 309 7.01 8.71 -0.49
N ALA A 310 8.11 9.07 -1.15
CA ALA A 310 9.41 8.48 -0.87
C ALA A 310 9.92 8.82 0.53
N GLY A 311 9.82 10.08 0.94
CA GLY A 311 10.17 10.52 2.29
C GLY A 311 9.36 9.80 3.36
N THR A 312 8.08 9.56 3.11
CA THR A 312 7.19 8.81 4.01
C THR A 312 7.65 7.36 4.18
N ILE A 313 7.87 6.63 3.07
CA ILE A 313 8.32 5.23 3.13
C ILE A 313 9.67 5.13 3.82
N TRP A 314 10.61 6.02 3.44
CA TRP A 314 11.94 6.02 4.03
C TRP A 314 11.93 6.36 5.51
N CYS A 315 11.11 7.32 5.94
CA CYS A 315 10.95 7.68 7.34
C CYS A 315 10.46 6.50 8.17
N VAL A 316 9.42 5.77 7.73
CA VAL A 316 8.93 4.58 8.46
C VAL A 316 9.96 3.45 8.44
N GLU A 317 10.70 3.27 7.34
CA GLU A 317 11.79 2.30 7.32
C GLU A 317 12.88 2.62 8.35
N LEU A 318 13.24 3.90 8.50
CA LEU A 318 14.17 4.34 9.55
C LEU A 318 13.59 4.14 10.96
N ILE A 319 12.29 4.38 11.17
CA ILE A 319 11.59 4.08 12.42
C ILE A 319 11.69 2.58 12.72
N ARG A 320 11.34 1.72 11.76
CA ARG A 320 11.39 0.26 11.89
C ARG A 320 12.80 -0.21 12.27
N ARG A 321 13.81 0.26 11.55
CA ARG A 321 15.23 -0.06 11.83
C ARG A 321 15.63 0.35 13.23
N GLU A 322 15.22 1.54 13.67
CA GLU A 322 15.52 2.02 15.02
C GLU A 322 14.84 1.19 16.11
N ILE A 323 13.57 0.80 15.92
CA ILE A 323 12.87 -0.08 16.86
C ILE A 323 13.60 -1.43 16.94
N LYS A 324 13.89 -2.08 15.81
CA LYS A 324 14.63 -3.36 15.79
C LYS A 324 16.05 -3.24 16.39
N ARG A 325 16.69 -2.08 16.25
CA ARG A 325 18.01 -1.81 16.86
C ARG A 325 17.94 -1.71 18.39
N GLN A 326 16.89 -1.11 18.94
CA GLN A 326 16.71 -0.97 20.39
C GLN A 326 16.06 -2.20 21.03
N HIS A 327 15.23 -2.92 20.27
CA HIS A 327 14.45 -4.09 20.69
C HIS A 327 14.58 -5.22 19.65
N PRO A 328 15.72 -5.94 19.61
CA PRO A 328 15.94 -7.01 18.63
C PRO A 328 14.91 -8.15 18.67
N GLU A 329 14.25 -8.33 19.80
CA GLU A 329 13.17 -9.29 20.04
C GLU A 329 11.80 -8.82 19.54
N ALA A 330 11.66 -7.55 19.16
CA ALA A 330 10.39 -7.00 18.72
C ALA A 330 9.94 -7.62 17.40
N ASN A 331 8.81 -8.30 17.41
CA ASN A 331 8.13 -8.77 16.21
C ASN A 331 7.34 -7.62 15.56
N VAL A 332 8.06 -6.67 14.98
CA VAL A 332 7.49 -5.48 14.32
C VAL A 332 7.99 -5.37 12.88
N ASN A 333 7.06 -5.10 11.97
CA ASN A 333 7.34 -4.86 10.55
C ASN A 333 6.73 -3.53 10.09
N ALA A 334 7.01 -3.14 8.85
CA ALA A 334 6.54 -1.84 8.33
C ALA A 334 5.01 -1.78 8.21
N VAL A 335 4.35 -2.91 7.91
CA VAL A 335 2.89 -3.05 7.84
C VAL A 335 2.24 -2.74 9.19
N LEU A 336 2.77 -3.30 10.29
CA LEU A 336 2.23 -3.05 11.63
C LEU A 336 2.41 -1.60 12.07
N ILE A 337 3.53 -0.97 11.70
CA ILE A 337 3.76 0.46 11.97
C ILE A 337 2.78 1.31 11.16
N ASP A 338 2.55 0.95 9.89
CA ASP A 338 1.58 1.63 9.02
C ASP A 338 0.15 1.60 9.60
N PHE A 339 -0.36 0.39 9.91
CA PHE A 339 -1.68 0.22 10.51
C PHE A 339 -1.82 1.03 11.81
N PHE A 340 -0.79 1.00 12.66
CA PHE A 340 -0.78 1.77 13.90
C PHE A 340 -0.86 3.29 13.66
N LEU A 341 -0.05 3.79 12.72
CA LEU A 341 -0.04 5.23 12.37
C LEU A 341 -1.36 5.66 11.75
N TYR A 342 -1.95 4.83 10.87
CA TYR A 342 -3.25 5.09 10.26
C TYR A 342 -4.36 5.18 11.31
N ASP A 343 -4.46 4.17 12.20
CA ASP A 343 -5.44 4.14 13.28
C ASP A 343 -5.30 5.34 14.22
N THR A 344 -4.06 5.68 14.55
CA THR A 344 -3.76 6.86 15.38
C THR A 344 -4.23 8.14 14.70
N MET A 345 -3.98 8.29 13.40
CA MET A 345 -4.44 9.45 12.63
C MET A 345 -5.97 9.54 12.58
N LYS A 346 -6.67 8.41 12.38
CA LYS A 346 -8.14 8.34 12.41
C LYS A 346 -8.71 8.71 13.78
N GLN A 347 -8.06 8.30 14.87
CA GLN A 347 -8.44 8.69 16.23
C GLN A 347 -8.26 10.19 16.47
N LEU A 348 -7.19 10.80 15.95
CA LEU A 348 -6.95 12.24 16.03
C LEU A 348 -7.97 13.03 15.20
N GLU A 349 -8.31 12.55 14.00
CA GLU A 349 -9.38 13.12 13.15
C GLU A 349 -10.72 13.11 13.88
N ALA A 350 -11.12 11.98 14.47
CA ALA A 350 -12.38 11.87 15.22
C ALA A 350 -12.43 12.79 16.46
N GLN A 351 -11.27 13.20 16.99
CA GLN A 351 -11.16 14.14 18.11
C GLN A 351 -11.00 15.60 17.65
N GLY A 352 -10.93 15.88 16.34
CA GLY A 352 -10.66 17.21 15.80
C GLY A 352 -9.28 17.75 16.17
N LYS A 353 -8.30 16.87 16.41
CA LYS A 353 -6.94 17.20 16.86
C LYS A 353 -5.90 17.16 15.74
N GLU A 354 -6.33 17.13 14.48
CA GLU A 354 -5.42 17.23 13.34
C GLU A 354 -4.72 18.59 13.37
N THR A 355 -3.39 18.60 13.36
CA THR A 355 -2.62 19.86 13.43
C THR A 355 -2.31 20.45 12.05
N ILE A 356 -2.24 19.60 11.03
CA ILE A 356 -1.96 19.98 9.65
C ILE A 356 -2.92 19.26 8.71
N PRO A 357 -3.33 19.86 7.58
CA PRO A 357 -4.04 19.14 6.53
C PRO A 357 -3.13 18.14 5.83
N HIS A 358 -3.71 17.09 5.26
CA HIS A 358 -2.99 16.19 4.37
C HIS A 358 -2.90 16.73 2.94
N HIS A 359 -1.89 16.27 2.19
CA HIS A 359 -1.72 16.58 0.78
C HIS A 359 -2.91 16.05 -0.06
N ARG A 360 -3.16 16.70 -1.21
CA ARG A 360 -4.34 16.45 -2.05
C ARG A 360 -3.91 16.02 -3.44
N THR A 361 -3.70 14.72 -3.63
CA THR A 361 -3.39 14.14 -4.93
C THR A 361 -4.52 13.22 -5.36
N ARG A 362 -5.06 13.42 -6.57
CA ARG A 362 -6.13 12.61 -7.14
C ARG A 362 -5.53 11.66 -8.17
N SER A 363 -5.54 10.37 -7.88
CA SER A 363 -5.10 9.32 -8.82
C SER A 363 -5.59 7.95 -8.37
N ILE A 364 -5.34 6.93 -9.19
CA ILE A 364 -5.60 5.53 -8.83
C ILE A 364 -4.57 4.96 -7.84
N TRP A 365 -3.53 5.72 -7.49
CA TRP A 365 -2.42 5.25 -6.66
C TRP A 365 -2.62 5.48 -5.17
N TYR A 366 -3.48 6.43 -4.78
CA TYR A 366 -3.69 6.91 -3.42
C TYR A 366 -4.99 6.45 -2.82
#